data_AF-A0A218Q8I4-F1
#
_entry.id   AF-A0A218Q8I4-F1
#
_cell.length_a   1.000
_cell.length_b   1.000
_cell.length_c   1.000
_cell.angle_alpha   90.00
_cell.angle_beta   90.00
_cell.angle_gamma   90.00
#
_symmetry.space_group_name_H-M   'P 1'
#
loop_
_entity.id
_entity.type
_entity.pdbx_description
1 polymer ?
#
loop_
_entity_poly.entity_id
_entity_poly.type
_entity_poly.pdbx_seq_one_letter_code
_entity_poly.pdbx_strand_id
1 'polypeptide(L)'
;MCQWLSTEKSIPFDTPESFSEYDNERGCCLEKLSQALVDSSVIDEFDSSLTRFSKGLHTPALLADIDPDVVQKKCPLFRELYNYLYDFCRSS
;
A
#
# COMPACT_ATOMS: atom_id res chain seq x y z
N MET A 1 10.80 1.21 6.25
CA MET A 1 9.43 1.65 5.87
C MET A 1 8.39 1.34 6.94
N CYS A 2 7.96 0.09 7.17
CA CYS A 2 6.87 -0.22 8.13
C CYS A 2 7.17 0.20 9.58
N GLN A 3 8.43 0.07 10.01
CA GLN A 3 8.84 0.48 11.35
C GLN A 3 8.76 2.01 11.52
N TRP A 4 9.26 2.80 10.58
CA TRP A 4 9.20 4.27 10.63
C TRP A 4 7.75 4.79 10.72
N LEU A 5 6.86 4.24 9.90
CA LEU A 5 5.44 4.64 9.89
C LEU A 5 4.72 4.31 11.20
N SER A 6 5.00 3.14 11.80
CA SER A 6 4.38 2.72 13.07
C SER A 6 5.01 3.38 14.30
N THR A 7 6.34 3.48 14.36
CA THR A 7 7.05 3.92 15.57
C THR A 7 7.35 5.41 15.61
N GLU A 8 7.65 6.06 14.48
CA GLU A 8 7.96 7.49 14.44
C GLU A 8 6.75 8.34 14.09
N LYS A 9 5.94 7.91 13.11
CA LYS A 9 4.73 8.62 12.70
C LYS A 9 3.44 8.14 13.38
N SER A 10 3.50 7.07 14.18
CA SER A 10 2.34 6.51 14.90
C SER A 10 1.11 6.27 14.01
N ILE A 11 1.33 5.89 12.74
CA ILE A 11 0.25 5.60 11.79
C ILE A 11 -0.30 4.20 12.07
N PRO A 12 -1.56 4.05 12.47
CA PRO A 12 -2.18 2.73 12.63
C PRO A 12 -2.41 2.09 11.26
N PHE A 13 -1.96 0.84 11.11
CA PHE A 13 -2.12 0.10 9.85
C PHE A 13 -3.53 -0.48 9.66
N ASP A 14 -4.30 -0.57 10.74
CA ASP A 14 -5.68 -1.08 10.72
C ASP A 14 -6.70 0.00 10.33
N THR A 15 -6.41 1.27 10.63
CA THR A 15 -7.25 2.44 10.31
C THR A 15 -6.40 3.65 9.90
N PRO A 16 -5.66 3.56 8.79
CA PRO A 16 -4.64 4.55 8.43
C PRO A 16 -5.22 5.91 8.01
N GLU A 17 -6.51 5.99 7.74
CA GLU A 17 -7.23 7.23 7.39
C GLU A 17 -7.48 8.13 8.61
N SER A 18 -7.41 7.58 9.83
CA SER A 18 -7.63 8.32 11.08
C SER A 18 -6.33 8.90 11.68
N PHE A 19 -5.22 8.86 10.93
CA PHE A 19 -3.89 9.18 11.44
C PHE A 19 -3.69 10.64 11.81
N SER A 20 -4.35 11.59 11.13
CA SER A 20 -4.19 13.01 11.42
C SER A 20 -5.52 13.67 11.74
N GLU A 21 -5.46 14.73 12.54
CA GLU A 21 -6.63 15.55 12.82
C GLU A 21 -7.24 16.13 11.53
N TYR A 22 -8.56 16.24 11.53
CA TYR A 22 -9.31 16.79 10.41
C TYR A 22 -9.28 18.31 10.47
N ASP A 23 -8.72 18.94 9.44
CA ASP A 23 -8.71 20.39 9.27
C ASP A 23 -10.04 20.84 8.66
N ASN A 24 -10.88 21.47 9.49
CA ASN A 24 -12.19 21.97 9.07
C ASN A 24 -12.10 23.16 8.08
N GLU A 25 -10.99 23.91 8.06
CA GLU A 25 -10.82 25.03 7.13
C GLU A 25 -10.46 24.56 5.72
N ARG A 26 -9.63 23.50 5.62
CA ARG A 26 -9.19 22.94 4.34
C ARG A 26 -10.08 21.80 3.83
N GLY A 27 -10.95 21.27 4.68
CA GLY A 27 -11.83 20.14 4.35
C GLY A 27 -11.05 18.84 4.13
N CYS A 28 -9.90 18.67 4.78
CA CYS A 28 -9.06 17.49 4.63
C CYS A 28 -8.24 17.21 5.91
N CYS A 29 -7.64 16.03 5.97
CA CYS A 29 -6.69 15.65 7.01
C CYS A 29 -5.45 16.57 7.00
N LEU A 30 -5.01 17.05 8.18
CA LEU A 30 -3.82 17.92 8.33
C LEU A 30 -2.56 17.31 7.72
N GLU A 31 -2.32 16.01 7.96
CA GLU A 31 -1.22 15.27 7.35
C GLU A 31 -1.75 14.34 6.26
N LYS A 32 -1.06 14.36 5.11
CA LYS A 32 -1.36 13.45 4.01
C LYS A 32 -0.63 12.13 4.23
N LEU A 33 -1.38 11.05 4.45
CA LEU A 33 -0.83 9.70 4.53
C LEU A 33 0.06 9.35 3.32
N SER A 34 -0.31 9.81 2.12
CA SER A 34 0.51 9.62 0.91
C SER A 34 1.88 10.29 1.01
N GLN A 35 1.97 11.46 1.65
CA GLN A 35 3.23 12.16 1.87
C GLN A 35 4.07 11.41 2.92
N ALA A 36 3.47 10.98 4.03
CA ALA A 36 4.16 10.20 5.04
C ALA A 36 4.72 8.88 4.48
N LEU A 37 4.00 8.22 3.56
CA LEU A 37 4.49 7.04 2.85
C LEU A 37 5.71 7.36 1.96
N VAL A 38 5.66 8.47 1.23
CA VAL A 38 6.79 8.96 0.41
C VAL A 38 8.00 9.25 1.29
N ASP A 39 7.81 9.99 2.40
CA ASP A 39 8.88 10.35 3.32
C ASP A 39 9.51 9.10 3.95
N SER A 40 8.68 8.11 4.35
CA SER A 40 9.14 6.82 4.88
C SER A 40 9.90 5.93 3.90
N SER A 41 9.87 6.29 2.61
CA SER A 41 10.57 5.59 1.52
C SER A 41 11.92 6.22 1.16
N VAL A 42 12.26 7.36 1.76
CA VAL A 42 13.55 8.04 1.60
C VAL A 42 14.43 7.68 2.80
N ILE A 43 15.52 6.95 2.56
CA ILE A 43 16.41 6.46 3.61
C ILE A 43 17.55 7.45 3.94
N ASP A 44 17.92 8.36 3.03
CA ASP A 44 18.83 9.49 3.33
C ASP A 44 18.83 10.58 2.24
N GLU A 45 19.15 11.83 2.57
CA GLU A 45 19.23 12.97 1.63
C GLU A 45 20.41 12.87 0.64
N PHE A 46 21.40 12.01 0.94
CA PHE A 46 22.64 11.92 0.16
C PHE A 46 22.87 10.60 -0.59
N ASP A 47 21.99 9.60 -0.42
CA ASP A 47 22.16 8.31 -1.09
C ASP A 47 20.98 7.95 -1.98
N SER A 48 20.96 8.55 -3.17
CA SER A 48 20.01 8.21 -4.24
C SER A 48 20.13 6.76 -4.75
N SER A 49 21.11 5.99 -4.28
CA SER A 49 21.34 4.60 -4.68
C SER A 49 20.68 3.58 -3.73
N LEU A 50 20.30 3.97 -2.51
CA LEU A 50 19.63 3.08 -1.55
C LEU A 50 18.11 3.10 -1.73
N THR A 51 17.65 2.23 -2.63
CA THR A 51 16.31 1.61 -2.66
C THR A 51 15.11 2.56 -2.71
N ARG A 52 15.09 3.47 -3.69
CA ARG A 52 13.84 4.11 -4.09
C ARG A 52 12.87 3.03 -4.58
N PHE A 53 11.69 2.91 -3.96
CA PHE A 53 10.66 2.01 -4.45
C PHE A 53 10.26 2.40 -5.88
N SER A 54 10.64 1.60 -6.88
CA SER A 54 10.20 1.77 -8.25
C SER A 54 8.91 1.02 -8.46
N LYS A 55 7.82 1.74 -8.75
CA LYS A 55 6.54 1.11 -9.09
C LYS A 55 6.69 0.14 -10.27
N GLY A 56 7.54 0.44 -11.24
CA GLY A 56 7.74 -0.43 -12.40
C GLY A 56 8.49 -1.72 -12.06
N LEU A 57 9.47 -1.65 -11.15
CA LEU A 57 10.34 -2.80 -10.83
C LEU A 57 9.78 -3.65 -9.68
N HIS A 58 9.26 -3.00 -8.64
CA HIS A 58 8.91 -3.68 -7.39
C HIS A 58 7.43 -4.07 -7.31
N THR A 59 6.53 -3.36 -8.00
CA THR A 59 5.09 -3.73 -8.01
C THR A 59 4.87 -5.12 -8.60
N PRO A 60 5.51 -5.54 -9.72
CA PRO A 60 5.34 -6.89 -10.23
C PRO A 60 5.77 -7.97 -9.23
N ALA A 61 6.89 -7.75 -8.51
CA ALA A 61 7.36 -8.68 -7.49
C ALA A 61 6.38 -8.77 -6.31
N LEU A 62 5.90 -7.63 -5.81
CA LEU A 62 4.86 -7.62 -4.76
C LEU A 62 3.56 -8.28 -5.22
N LEU A 63 3.16 -8.09 -6.48
CA LEU A 63 1.98 -8.72 -7.06
C LEU A 63 2.12 -10.25 -7.20
N ALA A 64 3.35 -10.77 -7.33
CA ALA A 64 3.61 -12.21 -7.34
C ALA A 64 3.46 -12.83 -5.95
N ASP A 65 3.74 -12.08 -4.90
CA ASP A 65 3.69 -12.53 -3.49
C ASP A 65 2.31 -12.33 -2.83
N ILE A 66 1.31 -11.82 -3.56
CA ILE A 66 -0.01 -11.59 -2.97
C ILE A 66 -0.69 -12.91 -2.64
N ASP A 67 -1.39 -12.93 -1.51
CA ASP A 67 -2.37 -13.97 -1.23
C ASP A 67 -3.69 -13.64 -1.95
N PRO A 68 -4.09 -14.43 -2.98
CA PRO A 68 -5.32 -14.18 -3.70
C PRO A 68 -6.55 -14.24 -2.79
N ASP A 69 -6.57 -15.08 -1.75
CA ASP A 69 -7.72 -15.23 -0.85
C ASP A 69 -7.97 -13.97 -0.02
N VAL A 70 -6.91 -13.23 0.30
CA VAL A 70 -7.01 -11.93 0.98
C VAL A 70 -7.53 -10.86 0.03
N VAL A 71 -6.98 -10.79 -1.19
CA VAL A 71 -7.33 -9.73 -2.17
C VAL A 71 -8.76 -9.89 -2.66
N GLN A 72 -9.20 -11.12 -2.91
CA GLN A 72 -10.57 -11.42 -3.34
C GLN A 72 -11.62 -10.88 -2.35
N LYS A 73 -11.38 -10.94 -1.04
CA LYS A 73 -12.31 -10.42 -0.01
C LYS A 73 -12.52 -8.91 -0.12
N LYS A 74 -11.48 -8.17 -0.52
CA LYS A 74 -11.47 -6.70 -0.57
C LYS A 74 -11.79 -6.13 -1.95
N CYS A 75 -11.53 -6.88 -3.03
CA CYS A 75 -11.68 -6.41 -4.41
C CYS A 75 -12.63 -7.32 -5.21
N PRO A 76 -13.91 -6.92 -5.39
CA PRO A 76 -14.91 -7.73 -6.11
C PRO A 76 -14.53 -8.02 -7.57
N LEU A 77 -13.99 -7.03 -8.30
CA LEU A 77 -13.57 -7.22 -9.69
C LEU A 77 -12.42 -8.23 -9.82
N PHE A 78 -11.45 -8.18 -8.90
CA PHE A 78 -10.38 -9.16 -8.86
C PHE A 78 -10.94 -10.56 -8.56
N ARG A 79 -11.91 -10.68 -7.66
CA ARG A 79 -12.56 -11.94 -7.32
C ARG A 79 -13.24 -12.58 -8.52
N GLU A 80 -14.00 -11.82 -9.29
CA GLU A 80 -14.66 -12.33 -10.50
C GLU A 80 -13.64 -12.85 -11.52
N LEU A 81 -12.61 -12.05 -11.81
CA LEU A 81 -11.54 -12.42 -12.73
C LEU A 81 -10.78 -13.67 -12.25
N TYR A 82 -10.38 -13.69 -10.97
CA TYR A 82 -9.60 -14.78 -10.39
C TYR A 82 -10.38 -16.09 -10.41
N ASN A 83 -11.65 -16.07 -9.99
CA ASN A 83 -12.50 -17.26 -10.00
C ASN A 83 -12.73 -17.78 -11.43
N TYR A 84 -12.97 -16.89 -12.40
CA TYR A 84 -13.10 -17.28 -13.80
C TYR A 84 -11.84 -18.01 -14.30
N LEU A 85 -10.65 -17.44 -14.07
CA LEU A 85 -9.38 -18.04 -14.49
C LEU A 85 -9.10 -19.35 -13.76
N TYR A 86 -9.39 -19.41 -12.46
CA TYR A 86 -9.21 -20.58 -11.63
C TYR A 86 -10.08 -21.75 -12.11
N ASP A 87 -11.37 -21.49 -12.37
CA ASP A 87 -12.31 -22.48 -12.89
C ASP A 87 -11.92 -22.92 -14.31
N PHE A 88 -11.49 -21.98 -15.16
CA PHE A 88 -11.00 -22.27 -16.51
C PHE A 88 -9.78 -23.21 -16.50
N CYS A 89 -8.79 -22.93 -15.66
CA CYS A 89 -7.58 -23.75 -15.55
C CYS A 89 -7.84 -25.14 -14.93
N ARG A 90 -8.90 -25.31 -14.14
CA ARG A 90 -9.27 -26.58 -13.48
C ARG A 90 -10.24 -27.44 -14.27
N SER A 91 -10.90 -26.86 -15.27
CA SER A 91 -11.81 -27.56 -16.18
C SER A 91 -11.09 -28.13 -17.42
N SER A 92 -9.77 -27.99 -17.48
CA SER A 92 -8.89 -28.56 -18.51
C SER A 92 -8.18 -29.83 -18.04
#